data_AF-A0AAE3XP80-F1
#
_entry.id   AF-A0AAE3XP80-F1
#
_cell.length_a   1.000
_cell.length_b   1.000
_cell.length_c   1.000
_cell.angle_alpha   90.00
_cell.angle_beta   90.00
_cell.angle_gamma   90.00
#
_symmetry.space_group_name_H-M   'P 1'
#
loop_
_entity.id
_entity.type
_entity.pdbx_description
1 polymer ?
#
loop_
_entity_poly.entity_id
_entity_poly.type
_entity_poly.pdbx_seq_one_letter_code
_entity_poly.pdbx_strand_id
1 'polypeptide(L)'
;MNEEKSAEQYLEDINEIKSLMAQSSKFISLSGLSGIFAGIFAILGALYGKKYIIEAYFSQIAAGEIPQINDYILHGLGLAFIIMASACVSGIFFSKRKASKENINFWDKTTQELIIHSLIPFLSGGVFCLALIYYGHFDLLPPMMLLIYGISVVSASKFTHKELFYLGISEIALAFASIFLLKYGTEFWIAGFGLFHIIYGIITYLKYERVERSH
;
A
#
# COMPACT_ATOMS: atom_id res chain seq x y z
N MET A 1 -16.62 -53.86 -3.77
CA MET A 1 -15.40 -53.48 -3.03
C MET A 1 -14.33 -52.82 -3.92
N ASN A 2 -14.01 -53.32 -5.13
CA ASN A 2 -13.08 -52.61 -6.04
C ASN A 2 -13.68 -51.37 -6.73
N GLU A 3 -14.98 -51.38 -7.06
CA GLU A 3 -15.65 -50.23 -7.71
C GLU A 3 -15.90 -49.05 -6.77
N GLU A 4 -16.24 -49.30 -5.50
CA GLU A 4 -16.37 -48.25 -4.47
C GLU A 4 -15.07 -47.50 -4.21
N LYS A 5 -13.94 -48.24 -4.13
CA LYS A 5 -12.60 -47.65 -3.98
C LYS A 5 -12.23 -46.74 -5.14
N SER A 6 -12.67 -47.09 -6.35
CA SER A 6 -12.45 -46.27 -7.55
C SER A 6 -13.32 -45.02 -7.53
N ALA A 7 -14.58 -45.10 -7.09
CA ALA A 7 -15.48 -43.96 -7.00
C ALA A 7 -15.03 -42.95 -5.92
N GLU A 8 -14.54 -43.42 -4.77
CA GLU A 8 -13.90 -42.56 -3.76
C GLU A 8 -12.67 -41.85 -4.31
N GLN A 9 -11.78 -42.57 -5.01
CA GLN A 9 -10.61 -41.97 -5.67
C GLN A 9 -11.00 -40.92 -6.72
N TYR A 10 -12.03 -41.16 -7.54
CA TYR A 10 -12.50 -40.16 -8.51
C TYR A 10 -13.07 -38.91 -7.84
N LEU A 11 -13.78 -39.05 -6.71
CA LEU A 11 -14.26 -37.91 -5.94
C LEU A 11 -13.12 -37.14 -5.28
N GLU A 12 -12.10 -37.84 -4.79
CA GLU A 12 -10.90 -37.27 -4.20
C GLU A 12 -10.10 -36.48 -5.25
N ASP A 13 -9.88 -37.05 -6.44
CA ASP A 13 -9.24 -36.39 -7.58
C ASP A 13 -10.02 -35.15 -8.05
N ILE A 14 -11.36 -35.21 -8.12
CA ILE A 14 -12.19 -34.05 -8.49
C ILE A 14 -12.08 -32.95 -7.43
N ASN A 15 -12.04 -33.32 -6.15
CA ASN A 15 -11.85 -32.35 -5.07
C ASN A 15 -10.43 -31.77 -5.08
N GLU A 16 -9.42 -32.58 -5.41
CA GLU A 16 -8.03 -32.13 -5.58
C GLU A 16 -7.92 -31.16 -6.76
N ILE A 17 -8.47 -31.50 -7.93
CA ILE A 17 -8.54 -30.63 -9.11
C ILE A 17 -9.28 -29.33 -8.78
N LYS A 18 -10.41 -29.39 -8.08
CA LYS A 18 -11.12 -28.18 -7.61
C LYS A 18 -10.28 -27.36 -6.64
N SER A 19 -9.51 -28.00 -5.76
CA SER A 19 -8.61 -27.31 -4.83
C SER A 19 -7.43 -26.66 -5.55
N LEU A 20 -6.87 -27.32 -6.55
CA LEU A 20 -5.79 -26.81 -7.42
C LEU A 20 -6.30 -25.66 -8.29
N MET A 21 -7.51 -25.79 -8.85
CA MET A 21 -8.19 -24.71 -9.57
C MET A 21 -8.47 -23.52 -8.65
N ALA A 22 -8.99 -23.74 -7.45
CA ALA A 22 -9.23 -22.69 -6.46
C ALA A 22 -7.92 -22.04 -5.97
N GLN A 23 -6.81 -22.77 -5.95
CA GLN A 23 -5.47 -22.22 -5.72
C GLN A 23 -4.98 -21.38 -6.91
N SER A 24 -5.26 -21.79 -8.15
CA SER A 24 -4.88 -21.06 -9.36
C SER A 24 -5.72 -19.80 -9.62
N SER A 25 -6.93 -19.72 -9.07
CA SER A 25 -7.86 -18.59 -9.23
C SER A 25 -7.80 -17.57 -8.07
N LYS A 26 -6.82 -17.67 -7.17
CA LYS A 26 -6.59 -16.71 -6.08
C LYS A 26 -6.10 -15.37 -6.63
N PHE A 27 -6.98 -14.59 -7.23
CA PHE A 27 -6.68 -13.22 -7.60
C PHE A 27 -7.75 -12.30 -7.05
N ILE A 28 -7.37 -11.56 -6.00
CA ILE A 28 -8.15 -10.45 -5.50
C ILE A 28 -8.26 -9.40 -6.61
N SER A 29 -9.46 -8.83 -6.75
CA SER A 29 -9.77 -7.71 -7.63
C SER A 29 -9.21 -6.38 -7.08
N LEU A 30 -7.93 -6.33 -6.69
CA LEU A 30 -7.34 -5.05 -6.32
C LEU A 30 -7.27 -4.20 -7.58
N SER A 31 -7.90 -3.04 -7.55
CA SER A 31 -7.98 -2.22 -8.75
C SER A 31 -6.67 -1.45 -8.97
N GLY A 32 -6.11 -1.48 -10.17
CA GLY A 32 -4.98 -0.63 -10.55
C GLY A 32 -5.28 0.86 -10.41
N LEU A 33 -6.54 1.27 -10.58
CA LEU A 33 -6.96 2.65 -10.32
C LEU A 33 -6.73 3.06 -8.86
N SER A 34 -6.84 2.14 -7.90
CA SER A 34 -6.52 2.44 -6.50
C SER A 34 -5.07 2.87 -6.30
N GLY A 35 -4.12 2.20 -6.95
CA GLY A 35 -2.70 2.54 -6.89
C GLY A 35 -2.41 3.92 -7.51
N ILE A 36 -3.05 4.23 -8.64
CA ILE A 36 -2.89 5.54 -9.30
C ILE A 36 -3.38 6.67 -8.38
N PHE A 37 -4.58 6.54 -7.81
CA PHE A 37 -5.13 7.57 -6.94
C PHE A 37 -4.36 7.68 -5.61
N ALA A 38 -3.94 6.57 -5.01
CA ALA A 38 -3.08 6.57 -3.84
C ALA A 38 -1.78 7.36 -4.10
N GLY A 39 -1.14 7.13 -5.25
CA GLY A 39 0.06 7.86 -5.62
C GLY A 39 -0.16 9.35 -5.90
N ILE A 40 -1.29 9.72 -6.53
CA ILE A 40 -1.65 11.14 -6.70
C ILE A 40 -1.85 11.83 -5.34
N PHE A 41 -2.58 11.20 -4.42
CA PHE A 41 -2.80 11.75 -3.08
C PHE A 41 -1.49 11.89 -2.31
N ALA A 42 -0.60 10.91 -2.42
CA ALA A 42 0.73 10.99 -1.85
C ALA A 42 1.51 12.18 -2.41
N ILE A 43 1.62 12.33 -3.73
CA ILE A 43 2.36 13.45 -4.33
C ILE A 43 1.80 14.81 -3.88
N LEU A 44 0.48 15.00 -3.97
CA LEU A 44 -0.15 16.25 -3.54
C LEU A 44 0.08 16.51 -2.05
N GLY A 45 -0.05 15.49 -1.22
CA GLY A 45 0.20 15.54 0.21
C GLY A 45 1.64 15.92 0.54
N ALA A 46 2.62 15.30 -0.12
CA ALA A 46 4.03 15.58 0.11
C ALA A 46 4.42 16.99 -0.35
N LEU A 47 3.90 17.46 -1.50
CA LEU A 47 4.11 18.83 -1.95
C LEU A 47 3.50 19.85 -0.98
N TYR A 48 2.29 19.56 -0.48
CA TYR A 48 1.65 20.39 0.53
C TYR A 48 2.45 20.41 1.84
N GLY A 49 2.83 19.24 2.36
CA GLY A 49 3.61 19.12 3.59
C GLY A 49 4.98 19.77 3.49
N LYS A 50 5.67 19.61 2.36
CA LYS A 50 6.96 20.28 2.11
C LYS A 50 6.82 21.80 2.22
N LYS A 51 5.83 22.38 1.54
CA LYS A 51 5.63 23.83 1.51
C LYS A 51 5.09 24.41 2.82
N TYR A 52 4.03 23.83 3.36
CA TYR A 52 3.27 24.42 4.47
C TYR A 52 3.67 23.90 5.85
N ILE A 53 4.49 22.85 5.93
CA ILE A 53 4.97 22.31 7.20
C ILE A 53 6.48 22.47 7.28
N ILE A 54 7.23 21.83 6.39
CA ILE A 54 8.71 21.78 6.48
C ILE A 54 9.33 23.16 6.19
N GLU A 55 9.04 23.73 5.02
CA GLU A 55 9.59 25.04 4.61
C GLU A 55 9.09 26.17 5.52
N ALA A 56 7.82 26.13 5.93
CA ALA A 56 7.25 27.08 6.89
C ALA A 56 7.98 27.03 8.25
N TYR A 57 8.22 25.83 8.79
CA TYR A 57 8.96 25.63 10.03
C TYR A 57 10.38 26.22 9.95
N PHE A 58 11.13 25.88 8.89
CA PHE A 58 12.48 26.42 8.70
C PHE A 58 12.50 27.92 8.44
N SER A 59 11.48 28.48 7.77
CA SER A 59 11.36 29.92 7.55
C SER A 59 11.16 30.68 8.88
N GLN A 60 10.39 30.16 9.82
CA GLN A 60 10.23 30.79 11.15
C GLN A 60 11.55 30.81 11.91
N ILE A 61 12.29 29.69 11.88
CA ILE A 61 13.64 29.63 12.48
C ILE A 61 14.57 30.66 11.84
N ALA A 62 14.57 30.75 10.51
CA ALA A 62 15.40 31.71 9.78
C ALA A 62 15.04 33.17 10.08
N ALA A 63 13.79 33.44 10.42
CA ALA A 63 13.31 34.76 10.86
C ALA A 63 13.62 35.07 12.33
N GLY A 64 14.21 34.13 13.08
CA GLY A 64 14.50 34.28 14.51
C GLY A 64 13.30 34.06 15.43
N GLU A 65 12.21 33.52 14.89
CA GLU A 65 11.03 33.12 15.67
C GLU A 65 11.26 31.76 16.35
N ILE A 66 10.54 31.50 17.44
CA ILE A 66 10.53 30.18 18.11
C ILE A 66 9.30 29.42 17.58
N PRO A 67 9.47 28.43 16.68
CA PRO A 67 8.33 27.72 16.11
C PRO A 67 7.66 26.86 17.18
N GLN A 68 6.32 26.89 17.20
CA GLN A 68 5.53 25.96 18.00
C GLN A 68 5.52 24.59 17.31
N ILE A 69 6.52 23.76 17.60
CA ILE A 69 6.72 22.47 16.93
C ILE A 69 5.48 21.56 16.98
N ASN A 70 4.71 21.65 18.07
CA ASN A 70 3.48 20.86 18.26
C ASN A 70 2.42 21.17 17.19
N ASP A 71 2.33 22.42 16.72
CA ASP A 71 1.37 22.80 15.68
C ASP A 71 1.72 22.14 14.34
N TYR A 72 3.01 22.11 14.01
CA TYR A 72 3.51 21.44 12.80
C TYR A 72 3.35 19.93 12.86
N ILE A 73 3.59 19.32 14.02
CA ILE A 73 3.35 17.88 14.24
C ILE A 73 1.87 17.56 14.07
N LEU A 74 0.98 18.32 14.71
CA LEU A 74 -0.46 18.10 14.61
C LEU A 74 -0.96 18.27 13.18
N HIS A 75 -0.47 19.29 12.47
CA HIS A 75 -0.79 19.51 11.06
C HIS A 75 -0.27 18.36 10.19
N GLY A 76 0.96 17.88 10.42
CA GLY A 76 1.54 16.74 9.71
C GLY A 76 0.76 15.44 9.92
N LEU A 77 0.35 15.15 11.16
CA LEU A 77 -0.49 14.00 11.49
C LEU A 77 -1.88 14.11 10.85
N GLY A 78 -2.48 15.29 10.87
CA GLY A 78 -3.76 15.55 10.20
C GLY A 78 -3.68 15.33 8.69
N LEU A 79 -2.62 15.83 8.06
CA LEU A 79 -2.36 15.62 6.64
C LEU A 79 -2.16 14.13 6.30
N ALA A 80 -1.33 13.43 7.09
CA ALA A 80 -1.10 11.99 6.92
C ALA A 80 -2.40 11.19 7.04
N PHE A 81 -3.26 11.53 8.01
CA PHE A 81 -4.57 10.91 8.17
C PHE A 81 -5.48 11.15 6.96
N ILE A 82 -5.54 12.37 6.44
CA ILE A 82 -6.36 12.71 5.26
C ILE A 82 -5.88 11.94 4.03
N ILE A 83 -4.57 11.87 3.79
CA ILE A 83 -3.99 11.13 2.66
C ILE A 83 -4.33 9.64 2.79
N MET A 84 -4.10 9.05 3.96
CA MET A 84 -4.39 7.65 4.23
C MET A 84 -5.88 7.33 4.07
N ALA A 85 -6.77 8.15 4.65
CA ALA A 85 -8.21 7.99 4.51
C ALA A 85 -8.65 8.09 3.05
N SER A 86 -8.11 9.05 2.29
CA SER A 86 -8.41 9.22 0.86
C SER A 86 -7.96 8.01 0.04
N ALA A 87 -6.77 7.47 0.31
CA ALA A 87 -6.25 6.27 -0.33
C ALA A 87 -7.06 5.01 0.03
N CYS A 88 -7.48 4.85 1.28
CA CYS A 88 -8.34 3.74 1.70
C CYS A 88 -9.73 3.82 1.05
N VAL A 89 -10.36 4.99 1.06
CA VAL A 89 -11.68 5.20 0.46
C VAL A 89 -11.63 4.93 -1.04
N SER A 90 -10.65 5.48 -1.76
CA SER A 90 -10.49 5.24 -3.19
C SER A 90 -10.17 3.77 -3.48
N GLY A 91 -9.32 3.15 -2.67
CA GLY A 91 -8.96 1.74 -2.80
C GLY A 91 -10.14 0.80 -2.65
N ILE A 92 -10.95 1.00 -1.62
CA ILE A 92 -12.18 0.22 -1.40
C ILE A 92 -13.17 0.49 -2.53
N PHE A 93 -13.37 1.75 -2.93
CA PHE A 93 -14.32 2.12 -3.96
C PHE A 93 -13.99 1.47 -5.32
N PHE A 94 -12.76 1.64 -5.81
CA PHE A 94 -12.36 1.10 -7.12
C PHE A 94 -12.31 -0.43 -7.12
N SER A 95 -11.82 -1.04 -6.03
CA SER A 95 -11.74 -2.50 -5.94
C SER A 95 -13.12 -3.15 -5.82
N LYS A 96 -14.07 -2.55 -5.07
CA LYS A 96 -15.47 -3.01 -5.06
C LYS A 96 -16.14 -2.85 -6.43
N ARG A 97 -15.89 -1.73 -7.12
CA ARG A 97 -16.42 -1.52 -8.47
C ARG A 97 -15.87 -2.53 -9.47
N LYS A 98 -14.59 -2.91 -9.35
CA LYS A 98 -13.97 -3.98 -10.15
C LYS A 98 -14.61 -5.33 -9.85
N ALA A 99 -14.68 -5.73 -8.57
CA ALA A 99 -15.31 -6.98 -8.14
C ALA A 99 -16.74 -7.14 -8.66
N SER A 100 -17.54 -6.06 -8.59
CA SER A 100 -18.91 -6.04 -9.08
C SER A 100 -19.02 -6.22 -10.60
N LYS A 101 -18.04 -5.77 -11.38
CA LYS A 101 -18.02 -5.98 -12.84
C LYS A 101 -17.64 -7.40 -13.21
N GLU A 102 -16.76 -8.01 -12.42
CA GLU A 102 -16.29 -9.38 -12.57
C GLU A 102 -17.22 -10.41 -11.92
N ASN A 103 -18.36 -9.98 -11.35
CA ASN A 103 -19.33 -10.81 -10.63
C ASN A 103 -18.71 -11.67 -9.52
N ILE A 104 -17.65 -11.17 -8.87
CA ILE A 104 -16.96 -11.86 -7.78
C ILE A 104 -17.24 -11.16 -6.44
N ASN A 105 -17.23 -11.94 -5.36
CA ASN A 105 -17.37 -11.39 -4.04
C ASN A 105 -16.08 -10.64 -3.64
N PHE A 106 -16.20 -9.33 -3.39
CA PHE A 106 -15.09 -8.51 -2.91
C PHE A 106 -14.59 -8.94 -1.52
N TRP A 107 -15.49 -9.39 -0.64
CA TRP A 107 -15.18 -9.73 0.75
C TRP A 107 -15.13 -11.23 0.95
N ASP A 108 -14.06 -11.84 0.44
CA ASP A 108 -13.77 -13.27 0.59
C ASP A 108 -12.63 -13.52 1.60
N LYS A 109 -12.27 -14.79 1.79
CA LYS A 109 -11.16 -15.18 2.67
C LYS A 109 -9.83 -14.57 2.19
N THR A 110 -9.61 -14.50 0.88
CA THR A 110 -8.36 -13.98 0.30
C THR A 110 -8.19 -12.50 0.63
N THR A 111 -9.24 -11.69 0.48
CA THR A 111 -9.26 -10.27 0.88
C THR A 111 -8.99 -10.08 2.37
N GLN A 112 -9.58 -10.91 3.23
CA GLN A 112 -9.32 -10.85 4.67
C GLN A 112 -7.87 -11.15 5.01
N GLU A 113 -7.28 -12.19 4.39
CA GLU A 113 -5.87 -12.54 4.57
C GLU A 113 -4.95 -11.40 4.08
N LEU A 114 -5.24 -10.81 2.92
CA LEU A 114 -4.49 -9.64 2.42
C LEU A 114 -4.50 -8.48 3.43
N ILE A 115 -5.67 -8.16 3.98
CA ILE A 115 -5.83 -7.06 4.94
C ILE A 115 -5.08 -7.38 6.24
N ILE A 116 -5.24 -8.57 6.81
CA ILE A 116 -4.62 -8.94 8.08
C ILE A 116 -3.09 -8.96 7.94
N HIS A 117 -2.56 -9.60 6.88
CA HIS A 117 -1.12 -9.68 6.65
C HIS A 117 -0.48 -8.33 6.32
N SER A 118 -1.25 -7.38 5.78
CA SER A 118 -0.78 -5.99 5.62
C SER A 118 -0.86 -5.19 6.92
N LEU A 119 -1.96 -5.31 7.67
CA LEU A 119 -2.22 -4.49 8.86
C LEU A 119 -1.25 -4.77 10.01
N ILE A 120 -0.85 -6.02 10.21
CA ILE A 120 0.07 -6.37 11.32
C ILE A 120 1.38 -5.57 11.24
N PRO A 121 2.17 -5.64 10.15
CA PRO A 121 3.38 -4.82 10.02
C PRO A 121 3.06 -3.33 9.94
N PHE A 122 1.99 -2.93 9.23
CA PHE A 122 1.63 -1.52 9.08
C PHE A 122 1.33 -0.83 10.40
N LEU A 123 0.50 -1.43 11.26
CA LEU A 123 0.16 -0.87 12.58
C LEU A 123 1.35 -0.90 13.53
N SER A 124 2.11 -2.00 13.55
CA SER A 124 3.32 -2.12 14.37
C SER A 124 4.33 -1.02 14.02
N GLY A 125 4.52 -0.79 12.72
CA GLY A 125 5.36 0.28 12.23
C GLY A 125 4.78 1.69 12.45
N GLY A 126 3.47 1.86 12.35
CA GLY A 126 2.80 3.12 12.67
C GLY A 126 3.04 3.54 14.12
N VAL A 127 2.95 2.61 15.07
CA VAL A 127 3.33 2.84 16.47
C VAL A 127 4.81 3.23 16.58
N PHE A 128 5.69 2.58 15.83
CA PHE A 128 7.11 2.93 15.81
C PHE A 128 7.36 4.34 15.25
N CYS A 129 6.67 4.74 14.19
CA CYS A 129 6.73 6.12 13.66
C CYS A 129 6.25 7.14 14.70
N LEU A 130 5.19 6.84 15.47
CA LEU A 130 4.76 7.70 16.57
C LEU A 130 5.82 7.81 17.67
N ALA A 131 6.55 6.73 17.96
CA ALA A 131 7.68 6.77 18.89
C ALA A 131 8.83 7.66 18.34
N LEU A 132 9.14 7.59 17.04
CA LEU A 132 10.12 8.49 16.42
C LEU A 132 9.72 9.96 16.55
N ILE A 133 8.44 10.27 16.33
CA ILE A 133 7.90 11.63 16.55
C ILE A 133 8.08 12.04 18.02
N TYR A 134 7.72 11.16 18.96
CA TYR A 134 7.85 11.43 20.39
C TYR A 134 9.29 11.74 20.82
N TYR A 135 10.27 11.03 20.26
CA TYR A 135 11.70 11.26 20.53
C TYR A 135 12.35 12.33 19.62
N GLY A 136 11.59 12.96 18.72
CA GLY A 136 12.07 14.05 17.87
C GLY A 136 12.88 13.62 16.62
N HIS A 137 12.85 12.34 16.25
CA HIS A 137 13.55 11.78 15.09
C HIS A 137 12.71 11.88 13.80
N PHE A 138 12.39 13.11 13.39
CA PHE A 138 11.54 13.39 12.21
C PHE A 138 12.20 13.04 10.88
N ASP A 139 13.53 13.16 10.82
CA ASP A 139 14.38 12.84 9.68
C ASP A 139 14.31 11.36 9.29
N LEU A 140 14.08 10.48 10.27
CA LEU A 140 13.92 9.04 10.06
C LEU A 140 12.51 8.63 9.64
N LEU A 141 11.51 9.53 9.68
CA LEU A 141 10.14 9.18 9.34
C LEU A 141 9.98 8.74 7.88
N PRO A 142 10.48 9.47 6.86
CA PRO A 142 10.32 9.03 5.48
C PRO A 142 10.90 7.64 5.18
N PRO A 143 12.17 7.31 5.52
CA PRO A 143 12.68 5.96 5.30
C PRO A 143 11.94 4.91 6.12
N MET A 144 11.53 5.22 7.35
CA MET A 144 10.79 4.27 8.19
C MET A 144 9.41 3.94 7.61
N MET A 145 8.67 4.95 7.15
CA MET A 145 7.38 4.77 6.48
C MET A 145 7.51 3.91 5.22
N LEU A 146 8.50 4.21 4.36
CA LEU A 146 8.78 3.42 3.15
C LEU A 146 9.09 1.95 3.50
N LEU A 147 9.92 1.72 4.52
CA LEU A 147 10.32 0.38 4.94
C LEU A 147 9.14 -0.44 5.47
N ILE A 148 8.39 0.12 6.43
CA ILE A 148 7.21 -0.54 7.02
C ILE A 148 6.18 -0.84 5.95
N TYR A 149 5.90 0.15 5.11
CA TYR A 149 4.94 -0.02 4.02
C TYR A 149 5.39 -1.11 3.06
N GLY A 150 6.66 -1.08 2.61
CA GLY A 150 7.21 -2.12 1.75
C GLY A 150 7.11 -3.52 2.34
N ILE A 151 7.41 -3.69 3.62
CA ILE A 151 7.24 -4.98 4.34
C ILE A 151 5.76 -5.39 4.41
N SER A 152 4.86 -4.44 4.65
CA SER A 152 3.42 -4.67 4.70
C SER A 152 2.88 -5.14 3.35
N VAL A 153 3.33 -4.50 2.28
CA VAL A 153 2.97 -4.82 0.90
C VAL A 153 3.51 -6.18 0.47
N VAL A 154 4.78 -6.49 0.76
CA VAL A 154 5.36 -7.82 0.48
C VAL A 154 4.63 -8.92 1.25
N SER A 155 4.16 -8.63 2.46
CA SER A 155 3.37 -9.59 3.24
C SER A 155 2.00 -9.84 2.62
N ALA A 156 1.34 -8.77 2.15
CA ALA A 156 0.05 -8.84 1.44
C ALA A 156 0.14 -9.43 0.02
N SER A 157 1.28 -9.30 -0.66
CA SER A 157 1.39 -9.67 -2.07
C SER A 157 1.18 -11.16 -2.36
N LYS A 158 1.26 -12.02 -1.33
CA LYS A 158 0.96 -13.46 -1.42
C LYS A 158 -0.51 -13.76 -1.80
N PHE A 159 -1.38 -12.77 -1.63
CA PHE A 159 -2.82 -12.90 -1.82
C PHE A 159 -3.33 -12.17 -3.06
N THR A 160 -2.45 -11.56 -3.87
CA THR A 160 -2.82 -10.77 -5.05
C THR A 160 -1.76 -10.89 -6.16
N HIS A 161 -1.87 -10.05 -7.19
CA HIS A 161 -0.97 -10.03 -8.34
C HIS A 161 0.48 -9.75 -7.94
N LYS A 162 1.42 -10.43 -8.61
CA LYS A 162 2.89 -10.34 -8.35
C LYS A 162 3.45 -8.92 -8.50
N GLU A 163 2.78 -8.06 -9.25
CA GLU A 163 3.12 -6.65 -9.40
C GLU A 163 3.14 -5.93 -8.04
N LEU A 164 2.31 -6.35 -7.08
CA LEU A 164 2.32 -5.81 -5.73
C LEU A 164 3.60 -6.20 -4.97
N PHE A 165 4.13 -7.41 -5.19
CA PHE A 165 5.41 -7.83 -4.61
C PHE A 165 6.56 -6.94 -5.08
N TYR A 166 6.63 -6.64 -6.38
CA TYR A 166 7.66 -5.76 -6.93
C TYR A 166 7.54 -4.32 -6.41
N LEU A 167 6.32 -3.82 -6.21
CA LEU A 167 6.11 -2.54 -5.53
C LEU A 167 6.74 -2.58 -4.13
N GLY A 168 6.38 -3.57 -3.31
CA GLY A 168 6.89 -3.68 -1.95
C GLY A 168 8.41 -3.81 -1.86
N ILE A 169 9.05 -4.61 -2.74
CA ILE A 169 10.52 -4.69 -2.82
C ILE A 169 11.14 -3.35 -3.25
N SER A 170 10.50 -2.63 -4.16
CA SER A 170 10.99 -1.31 -4.60
C SER A 170 10.93 -0.30 -3.45
N GLU A 171 9.86 -0.31 -2.64
CA GLU A 171 9.73 0.53 -1.44
C GLU A 171 10.81 0.23 -0.40
N ILE A 172 11.11 -1.06 -0.15
CA ILE A 172 12.17 -1.48 0.78
C ILE A 172 13.55 -0.99 0.28
N ALA A 173 13.85 -1.17 -1.00
CA ALA A 173 15.10 -0.70 -1.58
C ALA A 173 15.23 0.83 -1.48
N LEU A 174 14.13 1.54 -1.72
CA LEU A 174 14.07 2.99 -1.62
C LEU A 174 14.25 3.47 -0.17
N ALA A 175 13.67 2.76 0.80
CA ALA A 175 13.85 3.04 2.22
C ALA A 175 15.33 2.93 2.62
N PHE A 176 16.00 1.85 2.24
CA PHE A 176 17.43 1.68 2.54
C PHE A 176 18.29 2.76 1.89
N ALA A 177 17.99 3.15 0.64
CA ALA A 177 18.67 4.29 0.01
C ALA A 177 18.42 5.60 0.79
N SER A 178 17.18 5.83 1.22
CA SER A 178 16.77 7.04 1.93
C SER A 178 17.43 7.18 3.30
N ILE A 179 17.78 6.09 4.01
CA ILE A 179 18.46 6.15 5.32
C ILE A 179 19.84 6.81 5.20
N PHE A 180 20.56 6.59 4.09
CA PHE A 180 21.87 7.20 3.86
C PHE A 180 21.78 8.64 3.34
N LEU A 181 20.58 9.10 3.00
CA LEU A 181 20.31 10.37 2.32
C LEU A 181 19.12 11.10 2.96
N LEU A 182 19.10 11.19 4.30
CA LEU A 182 17.97 11.72 5.08
C LEU A 182 17.48 13.11 4.65
N LYS A 183 18.40 13.96 4.17
CA LYS A 183 18.06 15.28 3.61
C LYS A 183 17.04 15.21 2.47
N TYR A 184 17.02 14.12 1.71
CA TYR A 184 16.13 13.88 0.58
C TYR A 184 14.91 13.03 0.95
N GLY A 185 14.57 12.92 2.24
CA GLY A 185 13.51 12.04 2.72
C GLY A 185 12.15 12.31 2.05
N THR A 186 11.80 13.58 1.81
CA THR A 186 10.54 13.93 1.13
C THR A 186 10.53 13.47 -0.33
N GLU A 187 11.66 13.60 -1.02
CA GLU A 187 11.83 13.18 -2.41
C GLU A 187 11.75 11.65 -2.55
N PHE A 188 12.39 10.90 -1.66
CA PHE A 188 12.24 9.45 -1.60
C PHE A 188 10.80 9.04 -1.27
N TRP A 189 10.14 9.74 -0.35
CA TRP A 189 8.75 9.49 -0.02
C TRP A 189 7.83 9.70 -1.24
N ILE A 190 8.03 10.78 -2.01
CA ILE A 190 7.32 11.04 -3.28
C ILE A 190 7.60 9.94 -4.30
N ALA A 191 8.84 9.47 -4.40
CA ALA A 191 9.20 8.42 -5.35
C ALA A 191 8.51 7.09 -5.01
N GLY A 192 8.48 6.67 -3.74
CA GLY A 192 7.81 5.44 -3.31
C GLY A 192 6.28 5.57 -3.32
N PHE A 193 5.75 6.30 -2.35
CA PHE A 193 4.30 6.44 -2.17
C PHE A 193 3.60 7.13 -3.34
N GLY A 194 4.30 7.92 -4.13
CA GLY A 194 3.76 8.60 -5.32
C GLY A 194 4.05 7.86 -6.61
N LEU A 195 5.28 7.99 -7.11
CA LEU A 195 5.64 7.53 -8.45
C LEU A 195 5.51 6.00 -8.61
N PHE A 196 6.05 5.21 -7.68
CA PHE A 196 6.00 3.75 -7.78
C PHE A 196 4.57 3.23 -7.67
N HIS A 197 3.73 3.83 -6.83
CA HIS A 197 2.31 3.50 -6.75
C HIS A 197 1.55 3.81 -8.04
N ILE A 198 1.84 4.94 -8.70
CA ILE A 198 1.25 5.26 -10.01
C ILE A 198 1.69 4.25 -11.05
N ILE A 199 2.98 3.92 -11.12
CA ILE A 199 3.52 2.93 -12.06
C ILE A 199 2.87 1.56 -11.82
N TYR A 200 2.84 1.10 -10.57
CA TYR A 200 2.16 -0.13 -10.17
C TYR A 200 0.68 -0.13 -10.60
N GLY A 201 -0.03 0.97 -10.33
CA GLY A 201 -1.44 1.11 -10.66
C GLY A 201 -1.71 1.08 -12.16
N ILE A 202 -0.87 1.77 -12.96
CA ILE A 202 -0.94 1.74 -14.43
C ILE A 202 -0.69 0.33 -14.95
N ILE A 203 0.37 -0.35 -14.50
CA ILE A 203 0.70 -1.72 -14.93
C ILE A 203 -0.46 -2.66 -14.61
N THR A 204 -0.98 -2.59 -13.38
CA THR A 204 -2.10 -3.43 -12.92
C THR A 204 -3.36 -3.15 -13.74
N TYR A 205 -3.69 -1.88 -13.98
CA TYR A 205 -4.86 -1.49 -14.77
C TYR A 205 -4.77 -1.99 -16.21
N LEU A 206 -3.62 -1.78 -16.87
CA LEU A 206 -3.43 -2.19 -18.25
C LEU A 206 -3.48 -3.71 -18.42
N LYS A 207 -2.90 -4.44 -17.47
CA LYS A 207 -2.77 -5.90 -17.56
C LYS A 207 -4.05 -6.64 -17.16
N TYR A 208 -4.80 -6.13 -16.19
CA TYR A 208 -5.90 -6.86 -15.55
C TYR A 208 -7.27 -6.18 -15.64
N GLU A 209 -7.39 -4.91 -16.06
CA GLU A 209 -8.69 -4.23 -16.11
C GLU A 209 -9.06 -3.67 -17.48
N ARG A 210 -8.07 -3.21 -18.27
CA ARG A 210 -8.34 -2.64 -19.58
C ARG A 210 -8.70 -3.72 -20.61
N VAL A 211 -8.01 -4.84 -20.58
CA VAL A 211 -8.17 -5.95 -21.55
C VAL A 211 -9.56 -6.58 -21.45
N GLU A 212 -10.13 -6.66 -20.24
CA GLU A 212 -11.48 -7.21 -20.03
C GLU A 212 -12.60 -6.28 -20.53
N ARG A 213 -12.33 -4.99 -20.77
CA ARG A 213 -13.35 -4.04 -21.27
C ARG A 213 -13.49 -4.01 -22.80
N SER A 214 -12.63 -4.70 -23.53
CA SER A 214 -12.63 -4.71 -25.01
C SER A 214 -13.40 -5.89 -25.63
N HIS A 215 -14.13 -6.65 -24.83
CA HIS A 215 -15.07 -7.70 -25.24
C HIS A 215 -16.46 -7.41 -24.67
#